data_AF-A0A3M1DCW3-F1
#
_entry.id   AF-A0A3M1DCW3-F1
#
_cell.length_a   1.000
_cell.length_b   1.000
_cell.length_c   1.000
_cell.angle_alpha   90.00
_cell.angle_beta   90.00
_cell.angle_gamma   90.00
#
_symmetry.space_group_name_H-M   'P 1'
#
loop_
_entity.id
_entity.type
_entity.pdbx_description
1 polymer ?
#
loop_
_entity_poly.entity_id
_entity_poly.type
_entity_poly.pdbx_seq_one_letter_code
_entity_poly.pdbx_strand_id
1 'polypeptide(L)'
;LTVIVNGRGWRWLWASALVTTAVLAIGFLAVNLVEPLHEWAQQQPWMGRLDEVLQAETGTGKVRSLIWEGALRLILPHPPIEYPPTITDPNGHPDPFNALRPLVGYGPESMYVAYNRFYPPLLGHYESRTASPDRSHNETLDSLVITGLLGFTAYLWLFGSLFYFGLSWLGLVPGPRWRNLLPGMMLLGAIAGVVAVIPTVGPHFFGLAIPVGMVLGLLVYLVVYGFLAGSDPAHTRTSHPDQILLMGILAAFVAHLVEINFGIAIASTRTTFWALAAAFVLVGTRQIREQEERPAPLSPPSGPARKKKGRRQPPPACPASRARAEKVPSWLWTVLGSALIGSLILG
;
A
#
# COMPACT_ATOMS: atom_id res chain seq x y z
N LEU A 1 13.23 -24.19 -2.94
CA LEU A 1 14.06 -22.95 -3.02
C LEU A 1 15.14 -23.04 -4.11
N THR A 2 15.91 -24.13 -4.22
CA THR A 2 16.97 -24.32 -5.25
C THR A 2 16.50 -24.21 -6.72
N VAL A 3 15.28 -24.62 -7.05
CA VAL A 3 14.71 -24.50 -8.42
C VAL A 3 14.32 -23.06 -8.77
N ILE A 4 13.91 -22.26 -7.78
CA ILE A 4 13.58 -20.84 -7.92
C ILE A 4 14.86 -20.01 -8.06
N VAL A 5 15.90 -20.38 -7.31
CA VAL A 5 17.24 -19.76 -7.39
C VAL A 5 17.90 -19.96 -8.76
N ASN A 6 17.58 -21.04 -9.48
CA ASN A 6 18.05 -21.28 -10.86
C ASN A 6 17.15 -20.65 -11.95
N GLY A 7 16.20 -19.77 -11.62
CA GLY A 7 15.29 -19.13 -12.58
C GLY A 7 14.23 -20.06 -13.21
N ARG A 8 14.41 -21.38 -13.16
CA ARG A 8 13.50 -22.40 -13.73
C ARG A 8 12.14 -22.51 -13.03
N GLY A 9 11.95 -21.87 -11.87
CA GLY A 9 10.70 -21.85 -11.11
C GLY A 9 10.05 -20.48 -10.95
N TRP A 10 10.62 -19.41 -11.53
CA TRP A 10 10.17 -18.03 -11.26
C TRP A 10 8.72 -17.78 -11.68
N ARG A 11 8.35 -18.15 -12.91
CA ARG A 11 6.97 -18.02 -13.40
C ARG A 11 5.99 -18.87 -12.61
N TRP A 12 6.40 -20.06 -12.17
CA TRP A 12 5.57 -20.93 -11.32
C TRP A 12 5.36 -20.35 -9.92
N LEU A 13 6.37 -19.68 -9.36
CA LEU A 13 6.22 -18.95 -8.10
C LEU A 13 5.19 -17.83 -8.24
N TRP A 14 5.29 -17.00 -9.28
CA TRP A 14 4.29 -15.94 -9.51
C TRP A 14 2.90 -16.48 -9.84
N ALA A 15 2.80 -17.59 -10.58
CA ALA A 15 1.54 -18.27 -10.80
C ALA A 15 0.93 -18.78 -9.49
N SER A 16 1.73 -19.39 -8.61
CA SER A 16 1.26 -19.82 -7.28
C SER A 16 0.82 -18.65 -6.41
N ALA A 17 1.56 -17.53 -6.41
CA ALA A 17 1.19 -16.34 -5.67
C ALA A 17 -0.15 -15.76 -6.16
N LEU A 18 -0.31 -15.65 -7.49
CA LEU A 18 -1.55 -15.20 -8.11
C LEU A 18 -2.73 -16.11 -7.76
N VAL A 19 -2.56 -17.42 -7.83
CA VAL A 19 -3.60 -18.39 -7.46
C VAL A 19 -3.96 -18.27 -5.99
N THR A 20 -2.97 -18.17 -5.09
CA THR A 20 -3.23 -17.98 -3.66
C THR A 20 -3.98 -16.69 -3.39
N THR A 21 -3.57 -15.56 -3.99
CA THR A 21 -4.27 -14.28 -3.87
C THR A 21 -5.70 -14.38 -4.41
N ALA A 22 -5.90 -15.03 -5.56
CA ALA A 22 -7.23 -15.20 -6.15
C ALA A 22 -8.13 -16.06 -5.24
N VAL A 23 -7.62 -17.17 -4.71
CA VAL A 23 -8.37 -18.06 -3.79
C VAL A 23 -8.76 -17.32 -2.52
N LEU A 24 -7.84 -16.56 -1.92
CA LEU A 24 -8.13 -15.76 -0.72
C LEU A 24 -9.16 -14.67 -1.00
N ALA A 25 -9.04 -13.96 -2.13
CA ALA A 25 -9.99 -12.93 -2.52
C ALA A 25 -11.38 -13.51 -2.80
N ILE A 26 -11.46 -14.62 -3.53
CA ILE A 26 -12.72 -15.32 -3.82
C ILE A 26 -13.35 -15.83 -2.52
N GLY A 27 -12.56 -16.43 -1.62
CA GLY A 27 -13.05 -16.88 -0.32
C GLY A 27 -13.60 -15.73 0.53
N PHE A 28 -12.88 -14.61 0.59
CA PHE A 28 -13.34 -13.40 1.28
C PHE A 28 -14.65 -12.86 0.70
N LEU A 29 -14.75 -12.74 -0.63
CA LEU A 29 -15.98 -12.26 -1.29
C LEU A 29 -17.14 -13.24 -1.10
N ALA A 30 -16.90 -14.55 -1.18
CA ALA A 30 -17.94 -15.55 -0.98
C ALA A 30 -18.51 -15.50 0.44
N VAL A 31 -17.66 -15.34 1.46
CA VAL A 31 -18.08 -15.17 2.86
C VAL A 31 -18.89 -13.88 3.08
N ASN A 32 -18.62 -12.81 2.31
CA ASN A 32 -19.29 -11.51 2.50
C ASN A 32 -20.53 -11.30 1.62
N LEU A 33 -20.66 -11.99 0.47
CA LEU A 33 -21.62 -11.62 -0.57
C LEU A 33 -22.48 -12.78 -1.09
N VAL A 34 -22.14 -14.04 -0.80
CA VAL A 34 -22.77 -15.20 -1.46
C VAL A 34 -23.54 -16.05 -0.45
N GLU A 35 -24.84 -16.20 -0.67
CA GLU A 35 -25.67 -17.13 0.11
C GLU A 35 -25.55 -18.58 -0.40
N PRO A 36 -25.62 -19.61 0.48
CA PRO A 36 -25.87 -19.56 1.94
C PRO A 36 -24.59 -19.40 2.78
N LEU A 37 -23.44 -19.14 2.15
CA LEU A 37 -22.15 -19.07 2.85
C LEU A 37 -22.06 -17.85 3.77
N HIS A 38 -22.67 -16.73 3.36
CA HIS A 38 -22.76 -15.52 4.16
C HIS A 38 -23.59 -15.74 5.43
N GLU A 39 -24.81 -16.29 5.33
CA GLU A 39 -25.62 -16.68 6.48
C GLU A 39 -24.88 -17.65 7.42
N TRP A 40 -24.18 -18.65 6.88
CA TRP A 40 -23.38 -19.57 7.69
C TRP A 40 -22.25 -18.85 8.44
N ALA A 41 -21.59 -17.90 7.79
CA ALA A 41 -20.47 -17.14 8.37
C ALA A 41 -20.93 -16.25 9.54
N GLN A 42 -22.09 -15.57 9.40
CA GLN A 42 -22.68 -14.77 10.47
C GLN A 42 -23.03 -15.59 11.72
N GLN A 43 -23.29 -16.88 11.57
CA GLN A 43 -23.57 -17.78 12.69
C GLN A 43 -22.31 -18.23 13.44
N GLN A 44 -21.10 -17.98 12.90
CA GLN A 44 -19.85 -18.40 13.51
C GLN A 44 -19.29 -17.34 14.47
N PRO A 45 -19.23 -17.59 15.80
CA PRO A 45 -18.79 -16.59 16.77
C PRO A 45 -17.34 -16.10 16.59
N TRP A 46 -16.52 -16.88 15.88
CA TRP A 46 -15.11 -16.62 15.62
C TRP A 46 -14.85 -15.89 14.30
N MET A 47 -15.85 -15.78 13.42
CA MET A 47 -15.73 -15.07 12.14
C MET A 47 -15.80 -13.54 12.34
N GLY A 48 -16.54 -13.11 13.37
CA GLY A 48 -16.43 -11.78 13.97
C GLY A 48 -16.73 -10.64 13.00
N ARG A 49 -15.67 -9.92 12.58
CA ARG A 49 -15.78 -8.76 11.66
C ARG A 49 -15.60 -9.14 10.19
N LEU A 50 -15.16 -10.36 9.88
CA LEU A 50 -14.75 -10.74 8.52
C LEU A 50 -15.93 -10.87 7.54
N ASP A 51 -17.12 -11.12 8.06
CA ASP A 51 -18.39 -11.26 7.35
C ASP A 51 -19.20 -9.96 7.30
N GLU A 52 -18.88 -8.96 8.13
CA GLU A 52 -19.55 -7.66 8.15
C GLU A 52 -18.82 -6.57 7.33
N VAL A 53 -17.62 -6.83 6.82
CA VAL A 53 -16.73 -5.81 6.21
C VAL A 53 -17.39 -5.06 5.05
N LEU A 54 -18.17 -5.77 4.22
CA LEU A 54 -18.80 -5.21 3.01
C LEU A 54 -20.26 -4.78 3.21
N GLN A 55 -20.80 -4.82 4.43
CA GLN A 55 -22.20 -4.46 4.69
C GLN A 55 -22.42 -2.94 4.66
N ALA A 56 -22.71 -2.37 3.50
CA ALA A 56 -22.98 -0.94 3.35
C ALA A 56 -24.37 -0.49 3.86
N GLU A 57 -25.32 -1.42 3.99
CA GLU A 57 -26.74 -1.09 4.24
C GLU A 57 -27.20 -1.31 5.68
N THR A 58 -26.43 -2.03 6.49
CA THR A 58 -26.78 -2.45 7.85
C THR A 58 -25.66 -2.16 8.86
N GLY A 59 -26.01 -2.17 10.14
CA GLY A 59 -25.05 -2.13 11.26
C GLY A 59 -24.03 -0.99 11.18
N THR A 60 -22.76 -1.32 11.47
CA THR A 60 -21.66 -0.35 11.52
C THR A 60 -21.23 0.17 10.14
N GLY A 61 -21.45 -0.60 9.07
CA GLY A 61 -21.14 -0.16 7.71
C GLY A 61 -22.14 0.86 7.17
N LYS A 62 -23.42 0.79 7.58
CA LYS A 62 -24.40 1.87 7.29
C LYS A 62 -24.01 3.20 7.93
N VAL A 63 -23.54 3.16 9.18
CA VAL A 63 -23.01 4.34 9.89
C VAL A 63 -21.86 4.96 9.09
N ARG A 64 -20.87 4.16 8.68
CA ARG A 64 -19.75 4.65 7.85
C ARG A 64 -20.22 5.24 6.51
N SER A 65 -21.10 4.55 5.79
CA SER A 65 -21.65 5.03 4.52
C SER A 65 -22.29 6.42 4.66
N LEU A 66 -23.09 6.64 5.69
CA LEU A 66 -23.70 7.95 5.97
C LEU A 66 -22.66 9.00 6.38
N ILE A 67 -21.66 8.63 7.19
CA ILE A 67 -20.57 9.54 7.53
C ILE A 67 -19.81 9.97 6.27
N TRP A 68 -19.54 9.04 5.36
CA TRP A 68 -18.87 9.30 4.10
C TRP A 68 -19.70 10.18 3.17
N GLU A 69 -21.02 10.01 3.18
CA GLU A 69 -21.94 10.88 2.45
C GLU A 69 -21.87 12.33 2.95
N GLY A 70 -21.91 12.55 4.28
CA GLY A 70 -21.75 13.88 4.86
C GLY A 70 -20.36 14.47 4.56
N ALA A 71 -19.30 13.66 4.65
CA ALA A 71 -17.93 14.08 4.38
C ALA A 71 -17.76 14.47 2.90
N LEU A 72 -18.36 13.72 1.97
CA LEU A 72 -18.39 14.06 0.56
C LEU A 72 -19.05 15.42 0.33
N ARG A 73 -20.18 15.70 0.98
CA ARG A 73 -20.86 17.00 0.88
C ARG A 73 -20.01 18.15 1.47
N LEU A 74 -19.23 17.88 2.51
CA LEU A 74 -18.31 18.84 3.14
C LEU A 74 -17.09 19.19 2.29
N ILE A 75 -16.57 18.25 1.49
CA ILE A 75 -15.38 18.51 0.64
C ILE A 75 -15.73 19.07 -0.74
N LEU A 76 -16.97 18.87 -1.21
CA LEU A 76 -17.47 19.43 -2.46
C LEU A 76 -17.81 20.92 -2.30
N PRO A 77 -17.83 21.71 -3.39
CA PRO A 77 -18.25 23.10 -3.32
C PRO A 77 -19.64 23.23 -2.67
N HIS A 78 -19.71 24.00 -1.58
CA HIS A 78 -20.92 24.23 -0.80
C HIS A 78 -20.97 25.69 -0.30
N PRO A 79 -22.12 26.19 0.18
CA PRO A 79 -22.21 27.49 0.84
C PRO A 79 -21.31 27.56 2.08
N PRO A 80 -20.74 28.73 2.44
CA PRO A 80 -19.90 28.88 3.62
C PRO A 80 -20.54 28.32 4.90
N ILE A 81 -19.74 27.65 5.72
CA ILE A 81 -20.11 27.30 7.09
C ILE A 81 -20.29 28.61 7.87
N GLU A 82 -21.36 28.73 8.63
CA GLU A 82 -21.64 29.92 9.44
C GLU A 82 -21.04 29.71 10.84
N TYR A 83 -20.17 30.63 11.27
CA TYR A 83 -19.69 30.67 12.63
C TYR A 83 -20.78 31.29 13.52
N PRO A 84 -21.11 30.64 14.66
CA PRO A 84 -22.16 31.16 15.54
C PRO A 84 -21.73 32.48 16.19
N PRO A 85 -22.69 33.31 16.62
CA PRO A 85 -22.42 34.50 17.40
C PRO A 85 -21.52 34.23 18.62
N THR A 86 -20.53 35.09 18.82
CA THR A 86 -19.61 35.09 19.96
C THR A 86 -19.58 36.48 20.62
N ILE A 87 -18.90 36.62 21.76
CA ILE A 87 -18.71 37.94 22.40
C ILE A 87 -17.96 38.91 21.47
N THR A 88 -17.02 38.40 20.68
CA THR A 88 -16.21 39.17 19.73
C THR A 88 -16.89 39.39 18.39
N ASP A 89 -17.80 38.50 17.99
CA ASP A 89 -18.63 38.64 16.80
C ASP A 89 -20.11 38.38 17.13
N PRO A 90 -20.86 39.41 17.55
CA PRO A 90 -22.23 39.26 18.02
C PRO A 90 -23.23 38.79 16.95
N ASN A 91 -22.89 38.89 15.66
CA ASN A 91 -23.78 38.50 14.57
C ASN A 91 -23.41 37.13 13.98
N GLY A 92 -22.24 36.59 14.35
CA GLY A 92 -21.64 35.48 13.63
C GLY A 92 -21.17 35.92 12.25
N HIS A 93 -20.41 35.06 11.58
CA HIS A 93 -19.90 35.35 10.27
C HIS A 93 -19.71 34.07 9.45
N PRO A 94 -19.78 34.14 8.11
CA PRO A 94 -19.46 33.00 7.27
C PRO A 94 -17.96 32.70 7.28
N ASP A 95 -17.59 31.47 6.95
CA ASP A 95 -16.20 31.07 6.74
C ASP A 95 -15.57 31.84 5.56
N PRO A 96 -14.62 32.76 5.83
CA PRO A 96 -14.02 33.59 4.78
C PRO A 96 -13.16 32.76 3.82
N PHE A 97 -12.73 31.56 4.23
CA PHE A 97 -11.88 30.68 3.44
C PHE A 97 -12.65 29.56 2.75
N ASN A 98 -13.99 29.58 2.75
CA ASN A 98 -14.84 28.51 2.20
C ASN A 98 -14.41 28.09 0.78
N ALA A 99 -14.11 29.05 -0.10
CA ALA A 99 -13.68 28.78 -1.47
C ALA A 99 -12.34 28.04 -1.56
N LEU A 100 -11.48 28.14 -0.54
CA LEU A 100 -10.18 27.46 -0.46
C LEU A 100 -10.27 26.09 0.22
N ARG A 101 -11.36 25.79 0.96
CA ARG A 101 -11.50 24.54 1.72
C ARG A 101 -11.31 23.27 0.89
N PRO A 102 -11.80 23.17 -0.36
CA PRO A 102 -11.51 21.99 -1.18
C PRO A 102 -10.01 21.77 -1.44
N LEU A 103 -9.21 22.84 -1.41
CA LEU A 103 -7.77 22.78 -1.70
C LEU A 103 -6.90 22.58 -0.45
N VAL A 104 -7.22 23.27 0.65
CA VAL A 104 -6.39 23.30 1.88
C VAL A 104 -7.04 22.66 3.11
N GLY A 105 -8.32 22.31 3.04
CA GLY A 105 -9.08 21.70 4.12
C GLY A 105 -9.43 22.67 5.26
N TYR A 106 -9.89 22.07 6.36
CA TYR A 106 -10.37 22.75 7.57
C TYR A 106 -9.33 22.79 8.70
N GLY A 107 -8.23 22.05 8.58
CA GLY A 107 -7.15 21.95 9.56
C GLY A 107 -7.22 20.69 10.43
N PRO A 108 -6.14 20.36 11.16
CA PRO A 108 -6.08 19.17 12.04
C PRO A 108 -7.20 19.16 13.08
N GLU A 109 -7.75 17.97 13.38
CA GLU A 109 -8.82 17.77 14.38
C GLU A 109 -10.09 18.62 14.18
N SER A 110 -10.32 19.15 12.98
CA SER A 110 -11.44 20.06 12.70
C SER A 110 -12.71 19.37 12.23
N MET A 111 -12.65 18.07 11.87
CA MET A 111 -13.79 17.36 11.28
C MET A 111 -15.01 17.40 12.20
N TYR A 112 -14.84 17.12 13.50
CA TYR A 112 -15.94 17.16 14.47
C TYR A 112 -16.73 18.48 14.46
N VAL A 113 -16.06 19.61 14.17
CA VAL A 113 -16.69 20.93 14.14
C VAL A 113 -17.30 21.21 12.77
N ALA A 114 -16.53 21.00 11.70
CA ALA A 114 -16.94 21.31 10.33
C ALA A 114 -18.07 20.40 9.81
N TYR A 115 -18.10 19.14 10.27
CA TYR A 115 -19.01 18.11 9.79
C TYR A 115 -20.47 18.32 10.20
N ASN A 116 -20.75 18.97 11.33
CA ASN A 116 -22.10 19.03 11.90
C ASN A 116 -23.17 19.58 10.93
N ARG A 117 -22.82 20.56 10.09
CA ARG A 117 -23.75 21.12 9.07
C ARG A 117 -24.11 20.09 7.98
N PHE A 118 -23.25 19.11 7.76
CA PHE A 118 -23.37 18.08 6.73
C PHE A 118 -23.81 16.72 7.29
N TYR A 119 -24.08 16.65 8.61
CA TYR A 119 -24.58 15.47 9.29
C TYR A 119 -25.91 15.01 8.67
N PRO A 120 -25.97 13.82 8.03
CA PRO A 120 -27.21 13.32 7.45
C PRO A 120 -28.26 13.04 8.54
N PRO A 121 -29.51 13.51 8.43
CA PRO A 121 -30.54 13.26 9.44
C PRO A 121 -30.77 11.77 9.74
N LEU A 122 -30.57 10.91 8.74
CA LEU A 122 -30.70 9.46 8.88
C LEU A 122 -29.66 8.87 9.84
N LEU A 123 -28.46 9.46 9.94
CA LEU A 123 -27.37 8.96 10.80
C LEU A 123 -27.77 8.97 12.29
N GLY A 124 -28.60 9.93 12.71
CA GLY A 124 -29.09 10.03 14.09
C GLY A 124 -30.05 8.89 14.51
N HIS A 125 -30.45 8.01 13.58
CA HIS A 125 -31.20 6.79 13.90
C HIS A 125 -30.28 5.58 14.16
N TYR A 126 -29.03 5.65 13.73
CA TYR A 126 -28.05 4.57 13.84
C TYR A 126 -26.96 4.85 14.88
N GLU A 127 -26.73 6.13 15.22
CA GLU A 127 -25.75 6.57 16.22
C GLU A 127 -26.43 7.04 17.52
N SER A 128 -25.65 7.12 18.60
CA SER A 128 -26.11 7.76 19.84
C SER A 128 -26.48 9.22 19.56
N ARG A 129 -27.56 9.71 20.19
CA ARG A 129 -28.01 11.11 20.07
C ARG A 129 -26.99 12.15 20.55
N THR A 130 -25.98 11.72 21.31
CA THR A 130 -24.89 12.55 21.83
C THR A 130 -23.60 12.40 21.05
N ALA A 131 -23.56 11.51 20.06
CA ALA A 131 -22.38 11.31 19.24
C ALA A 131 -22.43 12.21 18.02
N SER A 132 -21.29 12.83 17.71
CA SER A 132 -21.05 13.44 16.41
C SER A 132 -19.69 12.92 15.93
N PRO A 133 -19.57 12.49 14.66
CA PRO A 133 -18.34 11.94 14.13
C PRO A 133 -17.19 12.94 14.20
N ASP A 134 -16.12 12.59 14.93
CA ASP A 134 -14.84 13.30 14.92
C ASP A 134 -13.88 12.77 13.86
N ARG A 135 -14.18 11.59 13.29
CA ARG A 135 -13.46 10.90 12.22
C ARG A 135 -14.43 10.24 11.23
N SER A 136 -14.01 10.09 9.99
CA SER A 136 -14.80 9.39 8.97
C SER A 136 -14.62 7.87 8.96
N HIS A 137 -13.66 7.34 9.71
CA HIS A 137 -13.18 5.96 9.55
C HIS A 137 -12.63 5.66 8.15
N ASN A 138 -12.14 6.70 7.46
CA ASN A 138 -11.55 6.60 6.13
C ASN A 138 -10.48 7.70 5.97
N GLU A 139 -9.20 7.32 5.99
CA GLU A 139 -8.11 8.30 5.93
C GLU A 139 -8.13 9.16 4.65
N THR A 140 -8.65 8.65 3.53
CA THR A 140 -8.80 9.46 2.31
C THR A 140 -9.79 10.61 2.51
N LEU A 141 -10.95 10.35 3.13
CA LEU A 141 -11.92 11.40 3.45
C LEU A 141 -11.39 12.33 4.55
N ASP A 142 -10.78 11.78 5.61
CA ASP A 142 -10.21 12.59 6.70
C ASP A 142 -9.11 13.53 6.17
N SER A 143 -8.21 13.04 5.32
CA SER A 143 -7.14 13.86 4.74
C SER A 143 -7.69 14.96 3.83
N LEU A 144 -8.73 14.70 3.03
CA LEU A 144 -9.40 15.72 2.22
C LEU A 144 -10.11 16.76 3.09
N VAL A 145 -10.79 16.36 4.16
CA VAL A 145 -11.43 17.29 5.09
C VAL A 145 -10.38 18.15 5.81
N ILE A 146 -9.32 17.53 6.33
CA ILE A 146 -8.34 18.19 7.20
C ILE A 146 -7.34 19.04 6.41
N THR A 147 -6.84 18.52 5.28
CA THR A 147 -5.73 19.12 4.52
C THR A 147 -6.07 19.51 3.10
N GLY A 148 -7.30 19.20 2.64
CA GLY A 148 -7.73 19.45 1.28
C GLY A 148 -6.98 18.60 0.25
N LEU A 149 -7.20 18.94 -1.02
CA LEU A 149 -6.56 18.26 -2.14
C LEU A 149 -5.02 18.30 -2.08
N LEU A 150 -4.42 19.38 -1.57
CA LEU A 150 -2.96 19.49 -1.49
C LEU A 150 -2.35 18.48 -0.53
N GLY A 151 -2.87 18.40 0.70
CA GLY A 151 -2.34 17.45 1.67
C GLY A 151 -2.71 16.01 1.31
N PHE A 152 -3.89 15.76 0.73
CA PHE A 152 -4.22 14.45 0.18
C PHE A 152 -3.26 14.02 -0.95
N THR A 153 -2.89 14.94 -1.85
CA THR A 153 -1.90 14.65 -2.90
C THR A 153 -0.53 14.34 -2.30
N ALA A 154 -0.10 15.10 -1.29
CA ALA A 154 1.15 14.82 -0.57
C ALA A 154 1.11 13.46 0.14
N TYR A 155 -0.04 13.08 0.69
CA TYR A 155 -0.28 11.78 1.30
C TYR A 155 -0.16 10.63 0.28
N LEU A 156 -0.81 10.73 -0.88
CA LEU A 156 -0.67 9.74 -1.95
C LEU A 156 0.77 9.69 -2.48
N TRP A 157 1.43 10.84 -2.58
CA TRP A 157 2.84 10.91 -2.97
C TRP A 157 3.77 10.21 -1.97
N LEU A 158 3.50 10.33 -0.66
CA LEU A 158 4.26 9.65 0.39
C LEU A 158 4.18 8.12 0.22
N PHE A 159 2.96 7.56 0.16
CA PHE A 159 2.78 6.11 -0.04
C PHE A 159 3.32 5.65 -1.40
N GLY A 160 3.07 6.42 -2.47
CA GLY A 160 3.64 6.17 -3.79
C GLY A 160 5.17 6.10 -3.78
N SER A 161 5.81 7.01 -3.04
CA SER A 161 7.27 7.03 -2.86
C SER A 161 7.76 5.81 -2.07
N LEU A 162 7.10 5.46 -0.96
CA LEU A 162 7.46 4.27 -0.17
C LEU A 162 7.39 2.99 -1.02
N PHE A 163 6.34 2.82 -1.83
CA PHE A 163 6.21 1.66 -2.71
C PHE A 163 7.24 1.70 -3.84
N TYR A 164 7.45 2.86 -4.47
CA TYR A 164 8.44 3.04 -5.53
C TYR A 164 9.85 2.71 -5.05
N PHE A 165 10.30 3.33 -3.95
CA PHE A 165 11.65 3.10 -3.42
C PHE A 165 11.81 1.70 -2.86
N GLY A 166 10.78 1.14 -2.22
CA GLY A 166 10.81 -0.24 -1.71
C GLY A 166 11.01 -1.26 -2.82
N LEU A 167 10.21 -1.17 -3.87
CA LEU A 167 10.36 -2.03 -5.04
C LEU A 167 11.67 -1.76 -5.77
N SER A 168 12.13 -0.51 -5.84
CA SER A 168 13.41 -0.16 -6.47
C SER A 168 14.61 -0.75 -5.73
N TRP A 169 14.65 -0.66 -4.40
CA TRP A 169 15.71 -1.25 -3.58
C TRP A 169 15.68 -2.79 -3.61
N LEU A 170 14.49 -3.39 -3.71
CA LEU A 170 14.33 -4.82 -3.98
C LEU A 170 14.73 -5.24 -5.40
N GLY A 171 15.04 -4.29 -6.28
CA GLY A 171 15.43 -4.55 -7.67
C GLY A 171 14.26 -4.89 -8.59
N LEU A 172 13.02 -4.60 -8.18
CA LEU A 172 11.79 -4.87 -8.91
C LEU A 172 11.38 -3.72 -9.85
N VAL A 173 12.26 -2.72 -10.04
CA VAL A 173 12.08 -1.60 -10.97
C VAL A 173 13.32 -1.45 -11.88
N PRO A 174 13.59 -2.41 -12.79
CA PRO A 174 14.81 -2.38 -13.59
C PRO A 174 14.71 -1.43 -14.79
N GLY A 175 15.26 -0.23 -14.65
CA GLY A 175 15.40 0.71 -15.76
C GLY A 175 14.14 1.52 -16.09
N PRO A 176 14.18 2.33 -17.18
CA PRO A 176 13.22 3.43 -17.39
C PRO A 176 11.77 2.99 -17.61
N ARG A 177 11.55 1.86 -18.30
CA ARG A 177 10.21 1.35 -18.59
C ARG A 177 9.45 0.99 -17.32
N TRP A 178 10.10 0.26 -16.41
CA TRP A 178 9.50 -0.22 -15.16
C TRP A 178 9.30 0.93 -14.18
N ARG A 179 10.24 1.89 -14.16
CA ARG A 179 10.14 3.14 -13.41
C ARG A 179 8.87 3.92 -13.72
N ASN A 180 8.47 3.99 -14.99
CA ASN A 180 7.26 4.72 -15.40
C ASN A 180 6.01 3.85 -15.28
N LEU A 181 6.14 2.53 -15.52
CA LEU A 181 5.02 1.59 -15.44
C LEU A 181 4.45 1.49 -14.03
N LEU A 182 5.29 1.47 -12.99
CA LEU A 182 4.85 1.34 -11.60
C LEU A 182 3.84 2.44 -11.18
N PRO A 183 4.20 3.74 -11.18
CA PRO A 183 3.26 4.80 -10.83
C PRO A 183 2.08 4.86 -11.82
N GLY A 184 2.30 4.53 -13.10
CA GLY A 184 1.22 4.45 -14.09
C GLY A 184 0.17 3.39 -13.75
N MET A 185 0.58 2.19 -13.33
CA MET A 185 -0.34 1.12 -12.93
C MET A 185 -1.07 1.45 -11.63
N MET A 186 -0.39 2.07 -10.66
CA MET A 186 -1.00 2.54 -9.42
C MET A 186 -2.08 3.61 -9.68
N LEU A 187 -1.75 4.61 -10.51
CA LEU A 187 -2.69 5.67 -10.90
C LEU A 187 -3.88 5.10 -11.69
N LEU A 188 -3.61 4.24 -12.68
CA LEU A 188 -4.66 3.59 -13.45
C LEU A 188 -5.58 2.75 -12.56
N GLY A 189 -5.00 2.02 -11.60
CA GLY A 189 -5.75 1.23 -10.63
C GLY A 189 -6.65 2.09 -9.75
N ALA A 190 -6.15 3.21 -9.22
CA ALA A 190 -6.96 4.16 -8.46
C ALA A 190 -8.11 4.75 -9.28
N ILE A 191 -7.85 5.18 -10.52
CA ILE A 191 -8.88 5.70 -11.42
C ILE A 191 -9.92 4.63 -11.75
N ALA A 192 -9.48 3.42 -12.11
CA ALA A 192 -10.36 2.31 -12.43
C ALA A 192 -11.23 1.91 -11.24
N GLY A 193 -10.66 1.92 -10.02
CA GLY A 193 -11.40 1.69 -8.78
C GLY A 193 -12.52 2.70 -8.59
N VAL A 194 -12.22 4.00 -8.72
CA VAL A 194 -13.23 5.07 -8.61
C VAL A 194 -14.30 4.94 -9.71
N VAL A 195 -13.90 4.75 -10.96
CA VAL A 195 -14.82 4.59 -12.11
C VAL A 195 -15.74 3.38 -11.93
N ALA A 196 -15.25 2.30 -11.32
CA ALA A 196 -16.07 1.12 -11.04
C ALA A 196 -17.01 1.34 -9.84
N VAL A 197 -16.53 1.95 -8.75
CA VAL A 197 -17.26 2.06 -7.47
C VAL A 197 -18.35 3.13 -7.49
N ILE A 198 -18.10 4.31 -8.09
CA ILE A 198 -19.09 5.39 -8.13
C ILE A 198 -20.46 4.94 -8.70
N PRO A 199 -20.53 4.28 -9.87
CA PRO A 199 -21.81 3.88 -10.46
C PRO A 199 -22.42 2.62 -9.81
N THR A 200 -21.63 1.81 -9.09
CA THR A 200 -22.11 0.52 -8.55
C THR A 200 -22.51 0.60 -7.09
N VAL A 201 -21.76 1.34 -6.27
CA VAL A 201 -21.97 1.44 -4.82
C VAL A 201 -22.37 2.86 -4.42
N GLY A 202 -21.76 3.87 -5.04
CA GLY A 202 -22.10 5.28 -4.83
C GLY A 202 -20.87 6.19 -4.72
N PRO A 203 -21.07 7.50 -4.89
CA PRO A 203 -19.96 8.45 -4.98
C PRO A 203 -19.17 8.59 -3.68
N HIS A 204 -19.81 8.43 -2.51
CA HIS A 204 -19.16 8.59 -1.21
C HIS A 204 -18.17 7.46 -0.87
N PHE A 205 -18.17 6.36 -1.62
CA PHE A 205 -17.19 5.28 -1.49
C PHE A 205 -15.86 5.55 -2.22
N PHE A 206 -15.71 6.69 -2.92
CA PHE A 206 -14.48 7.01 -3.64
C PHE A 206 -13.24 7.02 -2.73
N GLY A 207 -13.41 7.41 -1.46
CA GLY A 207 -12.34 7.44 -0.47
C GLY A 207 -11.73 6.06 -0.21
N LEU A 208 -12.54 5.01 -0.28
CA LEU A 208 -12.04 3.63 -0.23
C LEU A 208 -11.51 3.16 -1.59
N ALA A 209 -12.17 3.56 -2.67
CA ALA A 209 -11.84 3.11 -4.03
C ALA A 209 -10.42 3.50 -4.47
N ILE A 210 -9.95 4.70 -4.11
CA ILE A 210 -8.61 5.20 -4.47
C ILE A 210 -7.49 4.30 -3.92
N PRO A 211 -7.34 4.10 -2.59
CA PRO A 211 -6.25 3.31 -2.02
C PRO A 211 -6.34 1.83 -2.40
N VAL A 212 -7.55 1.25 -2.44
CA VAL A 212 -7.74 -0.14 -2.88
C VAL A 212 -7.33 -0.29 -4.35
N GLY A 213 -7.79 0.60 -5.22
CA GLY A 213 -7.40 0.63 -6.63
C GLY A 213 -5.90 0.81 -6.82
N MET A 214 -5.26 1.66 -6.01
CA MET A 214 -3.82 1.88 -6.03
C MET A 214 -3.04 0.60 -5.67
N VAL A 215 -3.48 -0.13 -4.64
CA VAL A 215 -2.91 -1.43 -4.24
C VAL A 215 -3.14 -2.50 -5.31
N LEU A 216 -4.32 -2.55 -5.93
CA LEU A 216 -4.57 -3.45 -7.06
C LEU A 216 -3.64 -3.14 -8.25
N GLY A 217 -3.41 -1.86 -8.55
CA GLY A 217 -2.44 -1.44 -9.56
C GLY A 217 -1.01 -1.89 -9.23
N LEU A 218 -0.59 -1.79 -7.97
CA LEU A 218 0.68 -2.32 -7.47
C LEU A 218 0.78 -3.85 -7.65
N LEU A 219 -0.28 -4.59 -7.33
CA LEU A 219 -0.32 -6.04 -7.52
C LEU A 219 -0.25 -6.43 -9.01
N VAL A 220 -0.99 -5.75 -9.87
CA VAL A 220 -0.93 -5.96 -11.33
C VAL A 220 0.49 -5.69 -11.84
N TYR A 221 1.13 -4.61 -11.40
CA TYR A 221 2.53 -4.33 -11.72
C TYR A 221 3.45 -5.51 -11.34
N LEU A 222 3.30 -6.06 -10.13
CA LEU A 222 4.12 -7.17 -9.65
C LEU A 222 3.89 -8.46 -10.44
N VAL A 223 2.64 -8.76 -10.83
CA VAL A 223 2.30 -9.88 -11.70
C VAL A 223 2.95 -9.70 -13.08
N VAL A 224 2.76 -8.53 -13.69
CA VAL A 224 3.35 -8.18 -14.99
C VAL A 224 4.88 -8.30 -14.93
N TYR A 225 5.50 -7.81 -13.87
CA TYR A 225 6.93 -7.97 -13.59
C TYR A 225 7.33 -9.43 -13.47
N GLY A 226 6.62 -10.22 -12.67
CA GLY A 226 6.87 -11.64 -12.48
C GLY A 226 6.90 -12.44 -13.78
N PHE A 227 5.97 -12.17 -14.69
CA PHE A 227 5.90 -12.92 -15.95
C PHE A 227 6.89 -12.42 -17.02
N LEU A 228 7.15 -11.10 -17.09
CA LEU A 228 7.94 -10.47 -18.15
C LEU A 228 9.42 -10.26 -17.82
N ALA A 229 9.79 -10.10 -16.55
CA ALA A 229 11.17 -9.81 -16.13
C ALA A 229 12.00 -11.07 -15.83
N GLY A 230 11.35 -12.21 -15.54
CA GLY A 230 11.98 -13.45 -15.07
C GLY A 230 12.88 -14.21 -16.06
N SER A 231 13.27 -13.60 -17.17
CA SER A 231 14.08 -14.25 -18.22
C SER A 231 15.49 -13.67 -18.35
N ASP A 232 15.83 -12.63 -17.58
CA ASP A 232 17.13 -11.97 -17.68
C ASP A 232 18.12 -12.51 -16.62
N PRO A 233 19.14 -13.31 -17.01
CA PRO A 233 20.14 -13.84 -16.09
C PRO A 233 20.99 -12.75 -15.41
N ALA A 234 20.94 -11.49 -15.85
CA ALA A 234 21.56 -10.38 -15.15
C ALA A 234 20.86 -9.98 -13.83
N HIS A 235 19.64 -10.50 -13.58
CA HIS A 235 18.83 -10.15 -12.41
C HIS A 235 19.04 -11.06 -11.18
N THR A 236 19.93 -12.07 -11.25
CA THR A 236 20.37 -12.82 -10.07
C THR A 236 21.30 -11.97 -9.21
N ARG A 237 20.74 -10.94 -8.54
CA ARG A 237 21.44 -10.22 -7.48
C ARG A 237 21.61 -11.15 -6.28
N THR A 238 22.81 -11.13 -5.70
CA THR A 238 23.09 -11.75 -4.41
C THR A 238 22.08 -11.25 -3.38
N SER A 239 21.37 -12.15 -2.70
CA SER A 239 20.41 -11.79 -1.65
C SER A 239 21.08 -10.94 -0.59
N HIS A 240 20.67 -9.68 -0.46
CA HIS A 240 21.13 -8.80 0.62
C HIS A 240 20.44 -9.22 1.94
N PRO A 241 21.14 -9.24 3.09
CA PRO A 241 20.55 -9.64 4.38
C PRO A 241 19.24 -8.93 4.71
N ASP A 242 19.19 -7.63 4.40
CA ASP A 242 18.04 -6.80 4.73
C ASP A 242 16.86 -6.90 3.74
N GLN A 243 16.93 -7.75 2.71
CA GLN A 243 15.84 -7.89 1.74
C GLN A 243 14.53 -8.32 2.39
N ILE A 244 14.59 -9.25 3.34
CA ILE A 244 13.37 -9.74 4.01
C ILE A 244 12.80 -8.67 4.92
N LEU A 245 13.64 -7.90 5.59
CA LEU A 245 13.22 -6.76 6.39
C LEU A 245 12.52 -5.70 5.51
N LEU A 246 13.11 -5.35 4.36
CA LEU A 246 12.47 -4.42 3.41
C LEU A 246 11.14 -4.95 2.89
N MET A 247 11.05 -6.25 2.55
CA MET A 247 9.80 -6.88 2.13
C MET A 247 8.75 -6.83 3.24
N GLY A 248 9.13 -7.10 4.49
CA GLY A 248 8.25 -7.05 5.65
C GLY A 248 7.72 -5.64 5.93
N ILE A 249 8.60 -4.63 5.90
CA ILE A 249 8.19 -3.23 6.08
C ILE A 249 7.31 -2.75 4.92
N LEU A 250 7.63 -3.13 3.68
CA LEU A 250 6.80 -2.80 2.52
C LEU A 250 5.40 -3.43 2.62
N ALA A 251 5.32 -4.69 3.05
CA ALA A 251 4.05 -5.36 3.32
C ALA A 251 3.27 -4.66 4.44
N ALA A 252 3.95 -4.20 5.51
CA ALA A 252 3.33 -3.43 6.57
C ALA A 252 2.76 -2.08 6.07
N PHE A 253 3.44 -1.37 5.14
CA PHE A 253 2.88 -0.16 4.54
C PHE A 253 1.64 -0.43 3.69
N VAL A 254 1.63 -1.53 2.92
CA VAL A 254 0.44 -1.92 2.15
C VAL A 254 -0.71 -2.26 3.09
N ALA A 255 -0.45 -3.05 4.13
CA ALA A 255 -1.45 -3.42 5.14
C ALA A 255 -2.00 -2.17 5.85
N HIS A 256 -1.13 -1.29 6.32
CA HIS A 256 -1.51 -0.05 6.99
C HIS A 256 -2.33 0.87 6.09
N LEU A 257 -1.94 1.03 4.81
CA LEU A 257 -2.72 1.81 3.85
C LEU A 257 -4.14 1.26 3.70
N VAL A 258 -4.31 -0.06 3.65
CA VAL A 258 -5.64 -0.69 3.57
C VAL A 258 -6.39 -0.47 4.88
N GLU A 259 -5.78 -0.77 6.02
CA GLU A 259 -6.34 -0.69 7.37
C GLU A 259 -6.97 0.67 7.67
N ILE A 260 -6.24 1.77 7.46
CA ILE A 260 -6.68 3.14 7.80
C ILE A 260 -7.83 3.66 6.91
N ASN A 261 -8.20 2.93 5.86
CA ASN A 261 -9.39 3.25 5.06
C ASN A 261 -10.65 2.49 5.50
N PHE A 262 -10.53 1.59 6.48
CA PHE A 262 -11.66 0.94 7.18
C PHE A 262 -11.68 1.26 8.69
N GLY A 263 -10.55 1.71 9.25
CA GLY A 263 -10.36 2.02 10.66
C GLY A 263 -10.12 3.50 10.94
N ILE A 264 -9.67 3.81 12.16
CA ILE A 264 -9.23 5.15 12.57
C ILE A 264 -7.72 5.09 12.80
N ALA A 265 -6.97 5.96 12.12
CA ALA A 265 -5.55 6.12 12.40
C ALA A 265 -5.34 6.82 13.75
N ILE A 266 -4.96 6.04 14.76
CA ILE A 266 -4.68 6.54 16.12
C ILE A 266 -3.19 6.86 16.30
N ALA A 267 -2.87 7.58 17.37
CA ALA A 267 -1.51 8.01 17.68
C ALA A 267 -0.48 6.86 17.60
N SER A 268 -0.78 5.70 18.19
CA SER A 268 0.12 4.53 18.17
C SER A 268 0.40 4.02 16.75
N THR A 269 -0.64 3.87 15.92
CA THR A 269 -0.49 3.41 14.52
C THR A 269 0.33 4.41 13.71
N ARG A 270 0.06 5.72 13.85
CA ARG A 270 0.80 6.79 13.18
C ARG A 270 2.27 6.83 13.61
N THR A 271 2.55 6.73 14.92
CA THR A 271 3.94 6.69 15.40
C THR A 271 4.69 5.47 14.90
N THR A 272 4.02 4.32 14.81
CA THR A 272 4.64 3.09 14.34
C THR A 272 4.92 3.16 12.83
N PHE A 273 4.00 3.72 12.05
CA PHE A 273 4.23 4.02 10.64
C PHE A 273 5.49 4.86 10.44
N TRP A 274 5.66 5.96 11.18
CA TRP A 274 6.84 6.82 11.05
C TRP A 274 8.13 6.14 11.51
N ALA A 275 8.09 5.31 12.56
CA ALA A 275 9.23 4.50 12.99
C ALA A 275 9.66 3.50 11.90
N LEU A 276 8.69 2.82 11.27
CA LEU A 276 8.95 1.93 10.15
C LEU A 276 9.48 2.67 8.92
N ALA A 277 8.95 3.86 8.61
CA ALA A 277 9.44 4.70 7.52
C ALA A 277 10.91 5.11 7.73
N ALA A 278 11.30 5.47 8.95
CA ALA A 278 12.68 5.76 9.28
C ALA A 278 13.59 4.53 9.11
N ALA A 279 13.19 3.37 9.64
CA ALA A 279 13.92 2.12 9.47
C ALA A 279 14.06 1.71 8.00
N PHE A 280 12.98 1.86 7.22
CA PHE A 280 12.92 1.58 5.80
C PHE A 280 13.92 2.43 5.01
N VAL A 281 13.95 3.75 5.24
CA VAL A 281 14.90 4.66 4.58
C VAL A 281 16.34 4.33 4.99
N LEU A 282 16.60 4.05 6.26
CA LEU A 282 17.93 3.67 6.76
C LEU A 282 18.44 2.40 6.05
N VAL A 283 17.62 1.36 6.00
CA VAL A 283 17.97 0.09 5.35
C VAL A 283 18.17 0.27 3.84
N GLY A 284 17.28 1.00 3.18
CA GLY A 284 17.37 1.24 1.74
C GLY A 284 18.61 2.04 1.32
N THR A 285 18.92 3.12 2.04
CA THR A 285 20.08 3.97 1.75
C THR A 285 21.41 3.29 2.07
N ARG A 286 21.44 2.45 3.11
CA ARG A 286 22.61 1.62 3.43
C ARG A 286 22.96 0.67 2.27
N GLN A 287 21.97 0.06 1.63
CA GLN A 287 22.20 -0.82 0.47
C GLN A 287 22.82 -0.09 -0.72
N ILE A 288 22.44 1.18 -0.95
CA ILE A 288 23.05 2.01 -2.00
C ILE A 288 24.53 2.24 -1.69
N ARG A 289 24.84 2.67 -0.45
CA ARG A 289 26.21 2.92 -0.01
C ARG A 289 27.10 1.68 -0.12
N GLU A 290 26.61 0.51 0.32
CA GLU A 290 27.37 -0.73 0.22
C GLU A 290 27.60 -1.19 -1.24
N GLN A 291 26.72 -0.81 -2.18
CA GLN A 291 26.93 -1.06 -3.60
C GLN A 291 28.00 -0.14 -4.21
N GLU A 292 28.05 1.12 -3.79
CA GLU A 292 29.07 2.09 -4.23
C GLU A 292 30.47 1.79 -3.66
N GLU A 293 30.54 1.32 -2.42
CA GLU A 293 31.82 0.97 -1.76
C GLU A 293 32.41 -0.36 -2.27
N ARG A 294 31.65 -1.19 -3.00
CA ARG A 294 32.19 -2.43 -3.59
C ARG A 294 33.19 -2.07 -4.69
N PRO A 295 34.47 -2.49 -4.57
CA PRO A 295 35.47 -2.19 -5.58
C PRO A 295 35.00 -2.78 -6.92
N ALA A 296 35.04 -1.94 -7.96
CA ALA A 296 34.74 -2.36 -9.32
C ALA A 296 35.57 -3.62 -9.63
N PRO A 297 34.97 -4.68 -10.21
CA PRO A 297 35.73 -5.86 -10.58
C PRO A 297 36.92 -5.41 -11.42
N LEU A 298 38.13 -5.74 -10.95
CA LEU A 298 39.38 -5.49 -11.66
C LEU A 298 39.16 -5.90 -13.10
N SER A 299 39.11 -4.91 -13.99
CA SER A 299 39.06 -5.19 -15.41
C SER A 299 40.22 -6.13 -15.69
N PRO A 300 40.00 -7.31 -16.29
CA PRO A 300 41.11 -8.18 -16.63
C PRO A 300 42.10 -7.32 -17.42
N PRO A 301 43.42 -7.36 -17.10
CA PRO A 301 44.40 -6.55 -17.79
C PRO A 301 44.15 -6.75 -19.28
N SER A 302 43.96 -5.63 -19.99
CA SER A 302 43.78 -5.62 -21.43
C SER A 302 44.96 -6.35 -22.05
N GLY A 303 44.75 -7.64 -22.33
CA GLY A 303 45.77 -8.50 -22.88
C GLY A 303 46.24 -7.91 -24.21
N PRO A 304 47.55 -7.91 -24.51
CA PRO A 304 48.04 -7.34 -25.75
C PRO A 304 47.36 -8.02 -26.94
N ALA A 305 46.86 -7.21 -27.87
CA ALA A 305 46.15 -7.64 -29.06
C ALA A 305 46.92 -8.74 -29.80
N ARG A 306 46.37 -9.95 -29.84
CA ARG A 306 47.04 -11.14 -30.37
C ARG A 306 46.90 -11.19 -31.90
N LYS A 307 48.03 -11.01 -32.61
CA LYS A 307 48.19 -11.36 -34.03
C LYS A 307 47.95 -12.86 -34.23
N LYS A 308 47.15 -13.22 -35.24
CA LYS A 308 46.90 -14.61 -35.69
C LYS A 308 48.16 -15.24 -36.32
N LYS A 309 48.59 -16.41 -35.83
CA LYS A 309 48.82 -17.65 -36.61
C LYS A 309 49.42 -18.78 -35.74
N GLY A 310 48.81 -19.96 -35.82
CA GLY A 310 49.52 -21.25 -35.83
C GLY A 310 49.62 -22.08 -34.54
N ARG A 311 49.05 -23.30 -34.64
CA ARG A 311 49.44 -24.59 -34.01
C ARG A 311 48.65 -25.06 -32.76
N ARG A 312 48.10 -26.28 -32.89
CA ARG A 312 47.25 -27.07 -31.97
C ARG A 312 48.02 -27.57 -30.73
N GLN A 313 47.36 -27.58 -29.56
CA GLN A 313 47.62 -28.46 -28.40
C GLN A 313 46.30 -28.78 -27.65
N PRO A 314 46.10 -29.99 -27.08
CA PRO A 314 44.95 -30.32 -26.20
C PRO A 314 45.21 -29.95 -24.72
N PRO A 315 44.18 -30.01 -23.83
CA PRO A 315 44.03 -29.10 -22.68
C PRO A 315 44.53 -29.66 -21.34
N PRO A 316 44.68 -28.83 -20.29
CA PRO A 316 44.54 -29.27 -18.91
C PRO A 316 43.12 -29.02 -18.38
N ALA A 317 42.68 -29.93 -17.52
CA ALA A 317 41.33 -30.07 -17.00
C ALA A 317 40.77 -28.83 -16.27
N CYS A 318 39.48 -28.56 -16.49
CA CYS A 318 38.69 -27.68 -15.62
C CYS A 318 38.64 -28.29 -14.21
N PRO A 319 38.94 -27.54 -13.14
CA PRO A 319 38.49 -27.95 -11.81
C PRO A 319 36.96 -27.87 -11.80
N ALA A 320 36.31 -29.00 -11.55
CA ALA A 320 34.88 -29.08 -11.31
C ALA A 320 34.52 -28.10 -10.18
N SER A 321 33.72 -27.09 -10.50
CA SER A 321 33.09 -26.23 -9.50
C SER A 321 32.16 -27.12 -8.68
N ARG A 322 32.62 -27.57 -7.51
CA ARG A 322 31.76 -28.18 -6.49
C ARG A 322 30.65 -27.18 -6.21
N ALA A 323 29.43 -27.51 -6.63
CA ALA A 323 28.23 -26.83 -6.19
C ALA A 323 28.21 -26.89 -4.66
N ARG A 324 28.60 -25.80 -4.03
CA ARG A 324 28.53 -25.62 -2.58
C ARG A 324 27.04 -25.65 -2.27
N ALA A 325 26.57 -26.70 -1.59
CA ALA A 325 25.24 -26.69 -1.01
C ALA A 325 25.18 -25.48 -0.06
N GLU A 326 24.53 -24.41 -0.52
CA GLU A 326 24.37 -23.18 0.25
C GLU A 326 23.55 -23.52 1.48
N LYS A 327 24.23 -23.61 2.63
CA LYS A 327 23.59 -23.66 3.93
C LYS A 327 22.82 -22.35 4.08
N VAL A 328 21.52 -22.49 4.37
CA VAL A 328 20.63 -21.37 4.69
C VAL A 328 21.33 -20.49 5.74
N PRO A 329 21.55 -19.19 5.49
CA PRO A 329 22.28 -18.34 6.42
C PRO A 329 21.57 -18.23 7.76
N SER A 330 22.31 -18.28 8.86
CA SER A 330 21.75 -18.23 10.23
C SER A 330 20.97 -16.94 10.52
N TRP A 331 21.31 -15.84 9.86
CA TRP A 331 20.61 -14.56 9.98
C TRP A 331 19.17 -14.60 9.43
N LEU A 332 18.86 -15.55 8.54
CA LEU A 332 17.53 -15.69 7.94
C LEU A 332 16.44 -15.91 9.02
N TRP A 333 16.75 -16.74 10.01
CA TRP A 333 15.81 -17.08 11.08
C TRP A 333 15.54 -15.91 12.01
N THR A 334 16.58 -15.12 12.30
CA THR A 334 16.46 -13.92 13.15
C THR A 334 15.64 -12.83 12.46
N VAL A 335 15.84 -12.64 11.15
CA VAL A 335 15.08 -11.66 10.35
C VAL A 335 13.63 -12.10 10.13
N LEU A 336 13.39 -13.41 9.87
CA LEU A 336 12.03 -13.94 9.80
C LEU A 336 11.30 -13.80 11.14
N GLY A 337 11.95 -14.11 12.27
CA GLY A 337 11.35 -13.97 13.59
C GLY A 337 10.99 -12.51 13.91
N SER A 338 11.88 -11.57 13.60
CA SER A 338 11.62 -10.13 13.82
C SER A 338 10.57 -9.56 12.86
N ALA A 339 10.52 -10.01 11.60
CA ALA A 339 9.46 -9.63 10.66
C ALA A 339 8.09 -10.19 11.09
N LEU A 340 8.04 -11.41 11.64
CA LEU A 340 6.80 -12.02 12.15
C LEU A 340 6.29 -11.29 13.39
N ILE A 341 7.20 -10.96 14.32
CA ILE A 341 6.87 -10.16 15.51
C ILE A 341 6.40 -8.76 15.10
N GLY A 342 7.07 -8.12 14.13
CA GLY A 342 6.62 -6.85 13.55
C GLY A 342 5.22 -6.96 12.97
N SER A 343 4.93 -8.02 12.18
CA SER A 343 3.61 -8.23 11.60
C SER A 343 2.51 -8.52 12.63
N LEU A 344 2.85 -9.11 13.78
CA LEU A 344 1.91 -9.47 14.83
C LEU A 344 1.60 -8.29 15.79
N ILE A 345 2.56 -7.38 15.95
CA ILE A 345 2.39 -6.14 16.75
C ILE A 345 1.60 -5.08 15.96
N LEU A 346 1.55 -5.21 14.63
CA LEU A 346 0.94 -4.27 13.70
C LEU A 346 -0.37 -4.74 13.06
N GLY A 347 -0.85 -5.94 13.43
CA GLY A 347 -2.11 -6.52 12.95
C GLY A 347 -3.26 -6.33 13.94
#